data_AF-A0A9P6E8L4-F1
#
_entry.id   AF-A0A9P6E8L4-F1
#
_cell.length_a   1.000
_cell.length_b   1.000
_cell.length_c   1.000
_cell.angle_alpha   90.00
_cell.angle_beta   90.00
_cell.angle_gamma   90.00
#
_symmetry.space_group_name_H-M   'P 1'
#
loop_
_entity.id
_entity.type
_entity.pdbx_description
1 polymer ?
#
loop_
_entity_poly.entity_id
_entity_poly.type
_entity_poly.pdbx_seq_one_letter_code
_entity_poly.pdbx_strand_id
1 'polypeptide(L)'
;MGTLAAEAIREIETYLIISSCTITIWDIFENASEDIRLYQEHSVRFPSIAYFASRISTLALFILLAVIALSNTNPFFEVAGVTPLFQWLNPSSKTFVVLAIIQRGLTSLVFYLRVHALYRSSYWIQGFLIVALVGTMAAGGLVFTMSGPASGFFDLLVFLAILCKLGRRPDIRRVNPNVGDRASRWTFWVPFRRNQVYQITDRLLQDSLLYLLLAIAIKIPQVFFWAGRAFPLWLRQTIYIDMAISSVTSSKIFRDMKLGRPGLFDGPELSNTGAASKLEFIIPPSHNMTSSEV
;
A
#
# COMPACT_ATOMS: atom_id res chain seq x y z
N MET A 1 21.09 7.50 -33.73
CA MET A 1 19.95 7.93 -32.88
C MET A 1 19.66 6.99 -31.70
N GLY A 2 19.91 5.68 -31.79
CA GLY A 2 19.57 4.76 -30.67
C GLY A 2 20.37 4.96 -29.37
N THR A 3 21.64 5.38 -29.44
CA THR A 3 22.52 5.50 -28.26
C THR A 3 22.15 6.67 -27.34
N LEU A 4 21.90 7.86 -27.92
CA LEU A 4 21.51 9.06 -27.15
C LEU A 4 20.18 8.86 -26.41
N ALA A 5 19.20 8.24 -27.06
CA ALA A 5 17.91 7.96 -26.42
C ALA A 5 18.06 6.96 -25.26
N ALA A 6 18.90 5.94 -25.40
CA ALA A 6 19.17 4.97 -24.34
C ALA A 6 19.86 5.61 -23.13
N GLU A 7 20.81 6.52 -23.38
CA GLU A 7 21.52 7.26 -22.33
C GLU A 7 20.57 8.18 -21.55
N ALA A 8 19.73 8.94 -22.25
CA ALA A 8 18.73 9.81 -21.61
C ALA A 8 17.72 9.00 -20.76
N ILE A 9 17.27 7.84 -21.23
CA ILE A 9 16.37 6.96 -20.47
C ILE A 9 17.05 6.46 -19.19
N ARG A 10 18.34 6.12 -19.26
CA ARG A 10 19.12 5.68 -18.09
C ARG A 10 19.29 6.80 -17.07
N GLU A 11 19.56 8.02 -17.51
CA GLU A 11 19.67 9.17 -16.61
C GLU A 11 18.35 9.42 -15.88
N ILE A 12 17.23 9.44 -16.62
CA ILE A 12 15.89 9.57 -16.04
C ILE A 12 15.64 8.48 -14.99
N GLU A 13 15.98 7.23 -15.29
CA GLU A 13 15.84 6.12 -14.34
C GLU A 13 16.58 6.35 -13.03
N THR A 14 17.86 6.73 -13.14
CA THR A 14 18.71 7.01 -11.98
C THR A 14 18.12 8.13 -11.14
N TYR A 15 17.62 9.20 -11.76
CA TYR A 15 16.93 10.27 -11.05
C TYR A 15 15.65 9.81 -10.35
N LEU A 16 14.85 8.96 -10.99
CA LEU A 16 13.63 8.41 -10.39
C LEU A 16 13.94 7.51 -9.18
N ILE A 17 14.97 6.67 -9.28
CA ILE A 17 15.42 5.78 -8.18
C ILE A 17 15.94 6.62 -7.02
N ILE A 18 16.83 7.58 -7.27
CA ILE A 18 17.40 8.45 -6.23
C ILE A 18 16.27 9.25 -5.55
N SER A 19 15.35 9.82 -6.32
CA SER A 19 14.21 10.57 -5.77
C SER A 19 13.34 9.68 -4.87
N SER A 20 13.07 8.44 -5.29
CA SER A 20 12.28 7.47 -4.52
C SER A 20 12.99 7.08 -3.21
N CYS A 21 14.31 6.93 -3.27
CA CYS A 21 15.16 6.70 -2.10
C CYS A 21 15.10 7.89 -1.13
N THR A 22 15.27 9.11 -1.64
CA THR A 22 15.19 10.36 -0.84
C THR A 22 13.84 10.51 -0.17
N ILE A 23 12.73 10.28 -0.89
CA ILE A 23 11.37 10.31 -0.31
C ILE A 23 11.24 9.30 0.84
N THR A 24 11.76 8.09 0.66
CA THR A 24 11.68 7.03 1.69
C THR A 24 12.52 7.39 2.92
N ILE A 25 13.74 7.89 2.72
CA ILE A 25 14.62 8.36 3.80
C ILE A 25 13.96 9.51 4.56
N TRP A 26 13.41 10.47 3.83
CA TRP A 26 12.75 11.64 4.41
C TRP A 26 11.54 11.24 5.26
N ASP A 27 10.68 10.36 4.76
CA ASP A 27 9.54 9.82 5.52
C ASP A 27 9.99 9.08 6.79
N ILE A 28 11.14 8.40 6.78
CA ILE A 28 11.69 7.74 7.97
C ILE A 28 12.12 8.77 9.01
N PHE A 29 12.84 9.81 8.61
CA PHE A 29 13.29 10.85 9.54
C PHE A 29 12.14 11.67 10.11
N GLU A 30 11.22 12.14 9.27
CA GLU A 30 10.11 12.99 9.70
C GLU A 30 9.16 12.26 10.67
N ASN A 31 9.05 10.95 10.54
CA ASN A 31 8.17 10.14 11.38
C ASN A 31 8.93 9.27 12.40
N ALA A 32 10.22 9.51 12.62
CA ALA A 32 11.04 8.72 13.54
C ALA A 32 10.53 8.80 14.99
N SER A 33 10.09 9.98 15.42
CA SER A 33 9.53 10.18 16.76
C SER A 33 8.24 9.38 16.98
N GLU A 34 7.36 9.35 15.99
CA GLU A 34 6.12 8.58 16.00
C GLU A 34 6.38 7.07 16.01
N ASP A 35 7.38 6.63 15.25
CA ASP A 35 7.81 5.23 15.20
C ASP A 35 8.41 4.77 16.53
N ILE A 36 9.26 5.59 17.16
CA ILE A 36 9.81 5.31 18.49
C ILE A 36 8.68 5.24 19.51
N ARG A 37 7.76 6.20 19.46
CA ARG A 37 6.57 6.21 20.33
C ARG A 37 5.71 4.96 20.10
N LEU A 38 5.49 4.56 18.85
CA LEU A 38 4.75 3.36 18.50
C LEU A 38 5.41 2.09 19.07
N TYR A 39 6.75 2.01 19.01
CA TYR A 39 7.51 0.92 19.59
C TYR A 39 7.45 0.88 21.13
N GLN A 40 7.44 2.05 21.77
CA GLN A 40 7.43 2.17 23.24
C GLN A 40 6.03 1.96 23.84
N GLU A 41 4.99 2.57 23.26
CA GLU A 41 3.64 2.56 23.82
C GLU A 41 2.86 1.28 23.49
N HIS A 42 3.16 0.63 22.36
CA HIS A 42 2.40 -0.53 21.90
C HIS A 42 3.25 -1.79 21.96
N SER A 43 2.75 -2.82 22.66
CA SER A 43 3.36 -4.15 22.65
C SER A 43 3.72 -4.59 21.22
N VAL A 44 4.93 -5.12 21.05
CA VAL A 44 5.46 -5.60 19.77
C VAL A 44 4.62 -6.79 19.31
N ARG A 45 3.53 -6.50 18.60
CA ARG A 45 2.65 -7.49 17.98
C ARG A 45 3.08 -7.70 16.54
N PHE A 46 2.64 -8.82 15.97
CA PHE A 46 2.90 -9.18 14.58
C PHE A 46 2.70 -8.04 13.56
N PRO A 47 1.62 -7.21 13.63
CA PRO A 47 1.45 -6.10 12.71
C PRO A 47 2.53 -5.02 12.82
N SER A 48 3.04 -4.74 14.03
CA SER A 48 4.11 -3.76 14.23
C SER A 48 5.43 -4.26 13.65
N ILE A 49 5.73 -5.55 13.80
CA ILE A 49 6.91 -6.18 13.18
C ILE A 49 6.82 -6.10 11.65
N ALA A 50 5.67 -6.48 11.08
CA ALA A 50 5.44 -6.41 9.64
C ALA A 50 5.59 -4.98 9.11
N TYR A 51 5.11 -3.98 9.86
CA TYR A 51 5.27 -2.57 9.55
C TYR A 51 6.74 -2.13 9.51
N PHE A 52 7.51 -2.38 10.58
CA PHE A 52 8.92 -1.99 10.63
C PHE A 52 9.76 -2.74 9.59
N ALA A 53 9.52 -4.04 9.42
CA ALA A 53 10.17 -4.84 8.39
C ALA A 53 9.86 -4.30 6.98
N SER A 54 8.61 -3.89 6.72
CA SER A 54 8.23 -3.26 5.44
C SER A 54 9.01 -1.96 5.19
N ARG A 55 9.17 -1.09 6.20
CA ARG A 55 9.94 0.16 6.03
C ARG A 55 11.42 -0.10 5.76
N ILE A 56 12.04 -0.98 6.57
CA ILE A 56 13.46 -1.30 6.44
C ILE A 56 13.74 -1.99 5.11
N SER A 57 12.90 -2.93 4.69
CA SER A 57 13.07 -3.62 3.40
C SER A 57 12.90 -2.69 2.20
N THR A 58 11.94 -1.75 2.23
CA THR A 58 11.79 -0.73 1.19
C THR A 58 13.02 0.18 1.13
N LEU A 59 13.53 0.65 2.29
CA LEU A 59 14.75 1.46 2.33
C LEU A 59 15.96 0.70 1.79
N ALA A 60 16.17 -0.54 2.24
CA ALA A 60 17.28 -1.39 1.78
C ALA A 60 17.22 -1.63 0.27
N LEU A 61 16.01 -1.86 -0.27
CA LEU A 61 15.79 -2.02 -1.70
C LEU A 61 16.16 -0.75 -2.48
N PHE A 62 15.74 0.43 -2.03
CA PHE A 62 16.07 1.69 -2.70
C PHE A 62 17.54 2.08 -2.60
N ILE A 63 18.19 1.83 -1.47
CA ILE A 63 19.64 2.03 -1.33
C ILE A 63 20.38 1.11 -2.30
N LEU A 64 20.00 -0.18 -2.36
CA LEU A 64 20.60 -1.13 -3.29
C LEU A 64 20.40 -0.70 -4.74
N LEU A 65 19.18 -0.28 -5.11
CA LEU A 65 18.88 0.23 -6.46
C LEU A 65 19.69 1.49 -6.78
N ALA A 66 19.82 2.42 -5.84
CA ALA A 66 20.59 3.64 -6.03
C ALA A 66 22.09 3.34 -6.21
N VAL A 67 22.65 2.42 -5.42
CA VAL A 67 24.05 1.98 -5.58
C VAL A 67 24.27 1.34 -6.94
N ILE A 68 23.36 0.45 -7.38
CA ILE A 68 23.43 -0.17 -8.71
C ILE A 68 23.36 0.91 -9.80
N ALA A 69 22.39 1.82 -9.73
CA ALA A 69 22.21 2.88 -10.71
C ALA A 69 23.44 3.81 -10.81
N LEU A 70 24.07 4.15 -9.68
CA LEU A 70 25.26 5.00 -9.62
C LEU A 70 26.53 4.28 -10.09
N SER A 71 26.61 2.96 -9.93
CA SER A 71 27.80 2.18 -10.28
C SER A 71 28.06 2.05 -11.79
N ASN A 72 27.18 2.59 -12.64
CA ASN A 72 27.20 2.39 -14.10
C ASN A 72 27.24 0.92 -14.54
N THR A 73 27.05 -0.04 -13.62
CA THR A 73 26.82 -1.42 -13.99
C THR A 73 25.42 -1.46 -14.59
N ASN A 74 25.27 -2.04 -15.79
CA ASN A 74 24.00 -2.15 -16.51
C ASN A 74 23.38 -3.56 -16.29
N PRO A 75 22.93 -3.97 -15.08
CA PRO A 75 22.37 -5.31 -14.93
C PRO A 75 20.92 -5.43 -15.45
N PHE A 76 20.21 -4.31 -15.66
CA PHE A 76 18.76 -4.35 -15.87
C PHE A 76 18.28 -4.40 -17.32
N PHE A 77 18.90 -3.68 -18.25
CA PHE A 77 18.30 -3.46 -19.58
C PHE A 77 18.89 -4.28 -20.73
N GLU A 78 20.12 -4.77 -20.62
CA GLU A 78 20.71 -5.56 -21.72
C GLU A 78 20.18 -7.01 -21.77
N VAL A 79 19.46 -7.44 -20.74
CA VAL A 79 18.99 -8.83 -20.59
C VAL A 79 17.52 -9.00 -21.00
N ALA A 80 16.86 -7.98 -21.56
CA ALA A 80 15.47 -8.09 -22.04
C ALA A 80 15.27 -9.16 -23.15
N GLY A 81 16.35 -9.72 -23.70
CA GLY A 81 16.33 -10.85 -24.63
C GLY A 81 17.03 -12.13 -24.15
N VAL A 82 17.65 -12.17 -22.96
CA VAL A 82 18.40 -13.35 -22.50
C VAL A 82 17.67 -13.98 -21.31
N THR A 83 17.49 -15.28 -21.43
CA THR A 83 16.72 -16.20 -20.58
C THR A 83 16.74 -15.88 -19.07
N PRO A 84 15.60 -16.02 -18.37
CA PRO A 84 15.48 -15.79 -16.92
C PRO A 84 16.49 -16.62 -16.10
N LEU A 85 17.03 -17.70 -16.66
CA LEU A 85 18.06 -18.54 -16.06
C LEU A 85 19.40 -17.79 -15.83
N PHE A 86 19.78 -16.85 -16.69
CA PHE A 86 21.10 -16.21 -16.64
C PHE A 86 21.18 -15.11 -15.55
N GLN A 87 20.06 -14.46 -15.22
CA GLN A 87 19.97 -13.54 -14.08
C GLN A 87 20.15 -14.25 -12.73
N TRP A 88 19.97 -15.57 -12.65
CA TRP A 88 20.20 -16.32 -11.42
C TRP A 88 21.68 -16.64 -11.15
N LEU A 89 22.60 -16.42 -12.09
CA LEU A 89 24.01 -16.78 -11.88
C LEU A 89 24.81 -15.67 -11.18
N ASN A 90 24.38 -14.40 -11.29
CA ASN A 90 25.07 -13.30 -10.62
C ASN A 90 24.65 -13.21 -9.14
N PRO A 91 25.60 -13.21 -8.18
CA PRO A 91 25.26 -13.10 -6.76
C PRO A 91 24.56 -11.77 -6.43
N SER A 92 24.90 -10.69 -7.13
CA SER A 92 24.31 -9.36 -6.95
C SER A 92 22.83 -9.31 -7.35
N SER A 93 22.44 -10.03 -8.40
CA SER A 93 21.04 -10.09 -8.84
C SER A 93 20.18 -10.99 -7.95
N LYS A 94 20.74 -12.06 -7.36
CA LYS A 94 20.02 -12.89 -6.37
C LYS A 94 19.57 -12.06 -5.17
N THR A 95 20.49 -11.28 -4.59
CA THR A 95 20.18 -10.44 -3.42
C THR A 95 19.07 -9.45 -3.73
N PHE A 96 19.13 -8.81 -4.91
CA PHE A 96 18.09 -7.90 -5.35
C PHE A 96 16.73 -8.59 -5.49
N VAL A 97 16.68 -9.74 -6.17
CA VAL A 97 15.43 -10.49 -6.39
C VAL A 97 14.81 -10.90 -5.06
N VAL A 98 15.61 -11.43 -4.14
CA VAL A 98 15.15 -11.83 -2.80
C VAL A 98 14.61 -10.62 -2.03
N LEU A 99 15.35 -9.50 -2.00
CA LEU A 99 14.91 -8.29 -1.29
C LEU A 99 13.60 -7.74 -1.85
N ALA A 100 13.43 -7.73 -3.17
CA ALA A 100 12.20 -7.26 -3.77
C ALA A 100 11.01 -8.19 -3.51
N ILE A 101 11.22 -9.51 -3.50
CA ILE A 101 10.17 -10.48 -3.12
C ILE A 101 9.76 -10.24 -1.66
N ILE A 102 10.72 -10.09 -0.75
CA ILE A 102 10.49 -9.81 0.66
C ILE A 102 9.74 -8.48 0.83
N GLN A 103 10.22 -7.41 0.20
CA GLN A 103 9.64 -6.08 0.28
C GLN A 103 8.18 -6.08 -0.22
N ARG A 104 7.91 -6.74 -1.34
CA ARG A 104 6.54 -6.84 -1.90
C ARG A 104 5.64 -7.69 -1.02
N GLY A 105 6.15 -8.81 -0.49
CA GLY A 105 5.42 -9.66 0.43
C GLY A 105 5.05 -8.91 1.71
N LEU A 106 5.98 -8.16 2.30
CA LEU A 106 5.75 -7.35 3.50
C LEU A 106 4.77 -6.20 3.25
N THR A 107 4.91 -5.49 2.13
CA THR A 107 3.98 -4.41 1.77
C THR A 107 2.55 -4.95 1.60
N SER A 108 2.41 -6.07 0.90
CA SER A 108 1.12 -6.74 0.67
C SER A 108 0.55 -7.30 1.98
N LEU A 109 1.39 -7.82 2.87
CA LEU A 109 0.99 -8.29 4.20
C LEU A 109 0.49 -7.13 5.08
N VAL A 110 1.21 -6.01 5.11
CA VAL A 110 0.79 -4.80 5.81
C VAL A 110 -0.54 -4.30 5.26
N PHE A 111 -0.73 -4.36 3.95
CA PHE A 111 -2.00 -4.02 3.31
C PHE A 111 -3.12 -4.98 3.73
N TYR A 112 -2.87 -6.29 3.67
CA TYR A 112 -3.80 -7.33 4.11
C TYR A 112 -4.25 -7.12 5.56
N LEU A 113 -3.32 -6.84 6.48
CA LEU A 113 -3.63 -6.63 7.90
C LEU A 113 -4.61 -5.47 8.11
N ARG A 114 -4.54 -4.42 7.28
CA ARG A 114 -5.47 -3.28 7.35
C ARG A 114 -6.84 -3.65 6.86
N VAL A 115 -6.91 -4.31 5.71
CA VAL A 115 -8.19 -4.72 5.15
C VAL A 115 -8.83 -5.76 6.07
N HIS A 116 -8.05 -6.65 6.67
CA HIS A 116 -8.54 -7.57 7.70
C HIS A 116 -9.15 -6.82 8.90
N ALA A 117 -8.47 -5.79 9.41
CA ALA A 117 -9.01 -4.95 10.48
C ALA A 117 -10.32 -4.25 10.07
N LEU A 118 -10.40 -3.76 8.82
CA LEU A 118 -11.58 -3.09 8.28
C LEU A 118 -12.75 -4.04 8.01
N TYR A 119 -12.49 -5.29 7.64
CA TYR A 119 -13.49 -6.26 7.19
C TYR A 119 -13.64 -7.44 8.15
N ARG A 120 -13.45 -7.22 9.45
CA ARG A 120 -13.54 -8.26 10.48
C ARG A 120 -14.81 -9.13 10.38
N SER A 121 -15.93 -8.53 9.94
CA SER A 121 -17.23 -9.22 9.83
C SER A 121 -17.46 -10.04 8.55
N SER A 122 -16.63 -9.91 7.50
CA SER A 122 -16.89 -10.56 6.20
C SER A 122 -15.82 -11.56 5.83
N TYR A 123 -16.07 -12.84 6.12
CA TYR A 123 -15.16 -13.96 5.84
C TYR A 123 -14.80 -14.09 4.35
N TRP A 124 -15.76 -13.83 3.45
CA TRP A 124 -15.54 -13.90 2.00
C TRP A 124 -14.47 -12.93 1.51
N ILE A 125 -14.50 -11.69 2.02
CA ILE A 125 -13.53 -10.66 1.64
C ILE A 125 -12.16 -10.99 2.19
N GLN A 126 -12.09 -11.49 3.42
CA GLN A 126 -10.83 -11.94 4.01
C GLN A 126 -10.20 -13.10 3.22
N GLY A 127 -10.99 -14.11 2.87
CA GLY A 127 -10.52 -15.24 2.06
C GLY A 127 -10.00 -14.81 0.70
N PHE A 128 -10.72 -13.92 0.01
CA PHE A 128 -10.28 -13.34 -1.25
C PHE A 128 -8.93 -12.64 -1.13
N LEU A 129 -8.73 -11.84 -0.08
CA LEU A 129 -7.48 -11.11 0.12
C LEU A 129 -6.31 -12.03 0.48
N ILE A 130 -6.53 -13.11 1.22
CA ILE A 130 -5.50 -14.12 1.49
C ILE A 130 -5.06 -14.79 0.20
N VAL A 131 -6.02 -15.26 -0.61
CA VAL A 131 -5.72 -15.88 -1.91
C VAL A 131 -4.93 -14.93 -2.79
N ALA A 132 -5.35 -13.67 -2.81
CA ALA A 132 -4.74 -12.66 -3.64
C ALA A 132 -3.33 -12.27 -3.11
N LEU A 133 -3.11 -12.24 -1.78
CA LEU A 133 -1.79 -12.09 -1.16
C LEU A 133 -0.84 -13.23 -1.55
N VAL A 134 -1.28 -14.49 -1.41
CA VAL A 134 -0.50 -15.66 -1.82
C VAL A 134 -0.20 -15.62 -3.32
N GLY A 135 -1.19 -15.21 -4.13
CA GLY A 135 -1.02 -14.99 -5.56
C GLY A 135 0.08 -13.98 -5.88
N THR A 136 0.14 -12.86 -5.16
CA THR A 136 1.22 -11.86 -5.35
C THR A 136 2.59 -12.39 -4.94
N MET A 137 2.69 -13.18 -3.87
CA MET A 137 3.96 -13.78 -3.46
C MET A 137 4.44 -14.84 -4.46
N ALA A 138 3.53 -15.71 -4.92
CA ALA A 138 3.83 -16.72 -5.92
C ALA A 138 4.22 -16.10 -7.27
N ALA A 139 3.48 -15.08 -7.74
CA ALA A 139 3.79 -14.35 -8.96
C ALA A 139 5.10 -13.55 -8.85
N GLY A 140 5.37 -12.96 -7.68
CA GLY A 140 6.62 -12.24 -7.40
C GLY A 140 7.85 -13.14 -7.45
N GLY A 141 7.74 -14.41 -7.04
CA GLY A 141 8.80 -15.40 -7.14
C GLY A 141 9.02 -15.94 -8.56
N LEU A 142 7.95 -16.08 -9.35
CA LEU A 142 8.02 -16.69 -10.68
C LEU A 142 8.35 -15.71 -11.81
N VAL A 143 8.01 -14.42 -11.68
CA VAL A 143 8.12 -13.50 -12.83
C VAL A 143 8.46 -12.07 -12.42
N PHE A 144 9.76 -11.81 -12.22
CA PHE A 144 10.26 -10.44 -12.08
C PHE A 144 9.94 -9.57 -13.31
N THR A 145 9.70 -10.17 -14.48
CA THR A 145 9.39 -9.52 -15.76
C THR A 145 7.90 -9.30 -16.07
N MET A 146 6.96 -9.94 -15.33
CA MET A 146 5.50 -9.81 -15.56
C MET A 146 4.73 -9.37 -14.31
N SER A 147 5.45 -8.99 -13.27
CA SER A 147 4.84 -8.67 -11.98
C SER A 147 4.09 -7.33 -11.96
N GLY A 148 4.41 -6.38 -12.84
CA GLY A 148 3.76 -5.06 -12.89
C GLY A 148 2.23 -5.14 -13.12
N PRO A 149 1.76 -5.83 -14.17
CA PRO A 149 0.33 -6.02 -14.40
C PRO A 149 -0.39 -6.77 -13.27
N ALA A 150 0.24 -7.83 -12.74
CA ALA A 150 -0.38 -8.66 -11.71
C ALA A 150 -0.53 -7.91 -10.37
N SER A 151 0.49 -7.14 -9.97
CA SER A 151 0.39 -6.31 -8.76
C SER A 151 -0.61 -5.18 -8.93
N GLY A 152 -0.62 -4.51 -10.10
CA GLY A 152 -1.60 -3.45 -10.36
C GLY A 152 -3.04 -3.97 -10.42
N PHE A 153 -3.25 -5.20 -10.90
CA PHE A 153 -4.56 -5.85 -10.88
C PHE A 153 -5.03 -6.15 -9.45
N PHE A 154 -4.13 -6.61 -8.57
CA PHE A 154 -4.43 -6.82 -7.16
C PHE A 154 -4.85 -5.50 -6.49
N ASP A 155 -4.06 -4.45 -6.67
CA ASP A 155 -4.34 -3.12 -6.12
C ASP A 155 -5.70 -2.59 -6.62
N LEU A 156 -6.04 -2.85 -7.89
CA LEU A 156 -7.33 -2.50 -8.49
C LEU A 156 -8.50 -3.30 -7.90
N LEU A 157 -8.34 -4.60 -7.65
CA LEU A 157 -9.39 -5.41 -7.04
C LEU A 157 -9.68 -4.97 -5.61
N VAL A 158 -8.62 -4.70 -4.87
CA VAL A 158 -8.67 -4.11 -3.54
C VAL A 158 -9.40 -2.76 -3.57
N PHE A 159 -9.05 -1.90 -4.51
CA PHE A 159 -9.71 -0.61 -4.72
C PHE A 159 -11.20 -0.76 -4.96
N LEU A 160 -11.57 -1.66 -5.87
CA LEU A 160 -12.95 -1.91 -6.21
C LEU A 160 -13.72 -2.45 -5.01
N ALA A 161 -13.10 -3.29 -4.17
CA ALA A 161 -13.69 -3.77 -2.93
C ALA A 161 -13.94 -2.63 -1.94
N ILE A 162 -12.98 -1.72 -1.76
CA ILE A 162 -13.10 -0.55 -0.89
C ILE A 162 -14.18 0.40 -1.40
N LEU A 163 -14.20 0.71 -2.69
CA LEU A 163 -15.24 1.51 -3.34
C LEU A 163 -16.63 0.89 -3.16
N CYS A 164 -16.77 -0.42 -3.39
CA CYS A 164 -18.02 -1.14 -3.20
C CYS A 164 -18.52 -1.03 -1.75
N LYS A 165 -17.63 -1.06 -0.75
CA LYS A 165 -18.02 -0.89 0.66
C LYS A 165 -18.42 0.54 0.99
N LEU A 166 -17.70 1.54 0.49
CA LEU A 166 -18.04 2.95 0.67
C LEU A 166 -19.42 3.27 0.10
N GLY A 167 -19.72 2.77 -1.10
CA GLY A 167 -21.02 2.94 -1.74
C GLY A 167 -22.19 2.26 -1.01
N ARG A 168 -21.91 1.26 -0.16
CA ARG A 168 -22.94 0.54 0.63
C ARG A 168 -23.23 1.16 1.99
N ARG A 169 -22.55 2.24 2.41
CA ARG A 169 -22.80 2.85 3.72
C ARG A 169 -24.24 3.42 3.77
N PRO A 170 -25.10 2.95 4.69
CA PRO A 170 -26.51 3.36 4.77
C PRO A 170 -26.70 4.82 5.20
N ASP A 171 -25.69 5.48 5.76
CA ASP A 171 -25.79 6.87 6.19
C ASP A 171 -25.97 7.86 5.03
N ILE A 172 -25.40 7.56 3.86
CA ILE A 172 -25.64 8.37 2.65
C ILE A 172 -27.12 8.30 2.25
N ARG A 173 -27.79 7.18 2.55
CA ARG A 173 -29.22 6.97 2.28
C ARG A 173 -30.13 7.82 3.16
N ARG A 174 -29.68 8.19 4.37
CA ARG A 174 -30.47 9.03 5.29
C ARG A 174 -30.54 10.50 4.88
N VAL A 175 -29.58 10.97 4.07
CA VAL A 175 -29.51 12.39 3.67
C VAL A 175 -30.56 12.75 2.61
N ASN A 176 -31.19 11.79 1.93
CA ASN A 176 -32.28 12.09 0.99
C ASN A 176 -33.34 10.97 0.88
N PRO A 177 -34.34 10.94 1.77
CA PRO A 177 -35.39 9.91 1.77
C PRO A 177 -36.34 9.99 0.58
N ASN A 178 -36.33 11.09 -0.19
CA ASN A 178 -37.26 11.30 -1.32
C ASN A 178 -36.78 10.67 -2.64
N VAL A 179 -35.61 10.04 -2.68
CA VAL A 179 -35.15 9.31 -3.86
C VAL A 179 -35.79 7.92 -3.87
N GLY A 180 -36.93 7.80 -4.54
CA GLY A 180 -37.73 6.58 -4.59
C GLY A 180 -36.94 5.31 -4.94
N ASP A 181 -37.31 4.19 -4.30
CA ASP A 181 -36.62 2.89 -4.28
C ASP A 181 -36.25 2.31 -5.66
N ARG A 182 -36.91 2.76 -6.73
CA ARG A 182 -36.68 2.25 -8.09
C ARG A 182 -35.42 2.80 -8.76
N ALA A 183 -34.85 3.91 -8.29
CA ALA A 183 -33.59 4.46 -8.81
C ALA A 183 -32.32 3.86 -8.17
N SER A 184 -32.49 3.02 -7.13
CA SER A 184 -31.40 2.53 -6.27
C SER A 184 -30.42 1.55 -6.93
N ARG A 185 -30.72 0.96 -8.10
CA ARG A 185 -29.82 -0.03 -8.75
C ARG A 185 -28.78 0.60 -9.66
N TRP A 186 -28.99 1.84 -10.12
CA TRP A 186 -28.08 2.52 -11.05
C TRP A 186 -27.32 3.69 -10.42
N THR A 187 -27.57 4.00 -9.14
CA THR A 187 -26.93 5.08 -8.38
C THR A 187 -25.44 4.85 -8.08
N PHE A 188 -24.86 3.70 -8.42
CA PHE A 188 -23.41 3.50 -8.31
C PHE A 188 -22.60 4.55 -9.11
N TRP A 189 -23.18 5.09 -10.19
CA TRP A 189 -22.58 6.15 -11.02
C TRP A 189 -22.96 7.58 -10.61
N VAL A 190 -23.87 7.76 -9.65
CA VAL A 190 -24.29 9.08 -9.15
C VAL A 190 -23.29 9.79 -8.22
N PRO A 191 -22.27 9.16 -7.56
CA PRO A 191 -21.33 9.93 -6.73
C PRO A 191 -20.46 10.92 -7.53
N PHE A 192 -20.46 10.86 -8.86
CA PHE A 192 -19.81 11.85 -9.73
C PHE A 192 -20.64 13.12 -9.99
N ARG A 193 -21.78 13.33 -9.34
CA ARG A 193 -22.49 14.62 -9.40
C ARG A 193 -21.65 15.70 -8.71
N ARG A 194 -21.29 16.75 -9.47
CA ARG A 194 -20.34 17.84 -9.15
C ARG A 194 -20.38 18.35 -7.69
N ASN A 195 -21.56 18.47 -7.08
CA ASN A 195 -21.70 18.99 -5.70
C ASN A 195 -21.44 17.94 -4.60
N GLN A 196 -21.63 16.65 -4.87
CA GLN A 196 -21.28 15.60 -3.91
C GLN A 196 -19.78 15.28 -3.96
N VAL A 197 -19.13 15.47 -5.11
CA VAL A 197 -17.67 15.32 -5.22
C VAL A 197 -16.98 16.22 -4.20
N TYR A 198 -17.36 17.50 -4.03
CA TYR A 198 -16.71 18.37 -3.05
C TYR A 198 -16.85 17.89 -1.60
N GLN A 199 -18.05 17.48 -1.16
CA GLN A 199 -18.24 16.96 0.21
C GLN A 199 -17.56 15.62 0.45
N ILE A 200 -17.57 14.77 -0.58
CA ILE A 200 -16.84 13.50 -0.56
C ILE A 200 -15.35 13.77 -0.55
N THR A 201 -14.85 14.74 -1.31
CA THR A 201 -13.43 15.10 -1.42
C THR A 201 -12.94 15.76 -0.15
N ASP A 202 -13.74 16.59 0.53
CA ASP A 202 -13.37 17.21 1.80
C ASP A 202 -13.28 16.18 2.93
N ARG A 203 -14.24 15.24 2.98
CA ARG A 203 -14.17 14.08 3.88
C ARG A 203 -13.06 13.09 3.49
N LEU A 204 -12.84 12.87 2.19
CA LEU A 204 -11.75 12.05 1.69
C LEU A 204 -10.39 12.70 1.98
N LEU A 205 -10.25 14.03 1.86
CA LEU A 205 -9.01 14.75 2.15
C LEU A 205 -8.60 14.61 3.62
N GLN A 206 -9.59 14.52 4.51
CA GLN A 206 -9.37 14.23 5.91
C GLN A 206 -9.07 12.74 6.16
N ASP A 207 -9.49 11.85 5.26
CA ASP A 207 -9.35 10.41 5.42
C ASP A 207 -8.07 9.87 4.76
N SER A 208 -7.36 9.01 5.49
CA SER A 208 -6.32 8.13 4.94
C SER A 208 -6.72 7.35 3.67
N LEU A 209 -8.03 7.25 3.42
CA LEU A 209 -8.62 6.62 2.27
C LEU A 209 -8.35 7.38 0.96
N LEU A 210 -8.20 8.71 0.97
CA LEU A 210 -7.81 9.46 -0.24
C LEU A 210 -6.39 9.14 -0.66
N TYR A 211 -5.47 8.99 0.29
CA TYR A 211 -4.09 8.59 -0.03
C TYR A 211 -4.07 7.21 -0.67
N LEU A 212 -4.91 6.29 -0.20
CA LEU A 212 -5.07 4.97 -0.81
C LEU A 212 -5.72 5.06 -2.19
N LEU A 213 -6.77 5.88 -2.34
CA LEU A 213 -7.46 6.11 -3.61
C LEU A 213 -6.50 6.72 -4.65
N LEU A 214 -5.70 7.69 -4.25
CA LEU A 214 -4.70 8.36 -5.07
C LEU A 214 -3.59 7.39 -5.46
N ALA A 215 -3.07 6.61 -4.50
CA ALA A 215 -2.08 5.58 -4.79
C ALA A 215 -2.61 4.60 -5.85
N ILE A 216 -3.84 4.12 -5.71
CA ILE A 216 -4.41 3.17 -6.68
C ILE A 216 -4.73 3.87 -8.02
N ALA A 217 -5.18 5.12 -8.00
CA ALA A 217 -5.38 5.89 -9.23
C ALA A 217 -4.08 6.05 -10.02
N ILE A 218 -2.93 6.18 -9.35
CA ILE A 218 -1.59 6.21 -9.98
C ILE A 218 -1.23 4.84 -10.59
N LYS A 219 -1.64 3.72 -9.97
CA LYS A 219 -1.39 2.37 -10.48
C LYS A 219 -2.14 2.07 -11.78
N ILE A 220 -3.31 2.67 -12.01
CA ILE A 220 -4.15 2.38 -13.19
C ILE A 220 -3.39 2.70 -14.49
N PRO A 221 -2.89 3.93 -14.73
CA PRO A 221 -2.05 4.24 -15.88
C PRO A 221 -0.84 3.31 -16.01
N GLN A 222 -0.24 2.93 -14.88
CA GLN A 222 0.94 2.07 -14.85
C GLN A 222 0.64 0.67 -15.41
N VAL A 223 -0.53 0.09 -15.09
CA VAL A 223 -0.97 -1.18 -15.70
C VAL A 223 -1.10 -1.04 -17.22
N PHE A 224 -1.66 0.08 -17.71
CA PHE A 224 -1.75 0.34 -19.14
C PHE A 224 -0.37 0.52 -19.80
N PHE A 225 0.56 1.22 -19.14
CA PHE A 225 1.93 1.40 -19.62
C PHE A 225 2.71 0.08 -19.70
N TRP A 226 2.42 -0.85 -18.79
CA TRP A 226 2.99 -2.19 -18.81
C TRP A 226 2.35 -3.11 -19.86
N ALA A 227 1.03 -3.06 -20.02
CA ALA A 227 0.32 -3.87 -21.01
C ALA A 227 0.59 -3.42 -22.45
N GLY A 228 0.78 -2.10 -22.66
CA GLY A 228 1.05 -1.56 -23.98
C GLY A 228 2.51 -1.75 -24.40
N ARG A 229 2.71 -2.51 -25.50
CA ARG A 229 4.02 -2.57 -26.18
C ARG A 229 4.44 -1.24 -26.80
N ALA A 230 3.49 -0.34 -27.05
CA ALA A 230 3.70 0.95 -27.71
C ALA A 230 4.19 2.07 -26.78
N PHE A 231 4.17 1.87 -25.46
CA PHE A 231 4.58 2.93 -24.53
C PHE A 231 6.10 3.01 -24.37
N PRO A 232 6.65 4.23 -24.27
CA PRO A 232 8.06 4.44 -23.97
C PRO A 232 8.52 3.70 -22.71
N LEU A 233 9.72 3.13 -22.75
CA LEU A 233 10.30 2.41 -21.61
C LEU A 233 10.45 3.27 -20.35
N TRP A 234 10.73 4.57 -20.49
CA TRP A 234 10.86 5.49 -19.36
C TRP A 234 9.57 5.61 -18.54
N LEU A 235 8.38 5.45 -19.16
CA LEU A 235 7.12 5.45 -18.42
C LEU A 235 6.98 4.23 -17.51
N ARG A 236 7.63 3.10 -17.85
CA ARG A 236 7.62 1.89 -17.01
C ARG A 236 8.44 2.05 -15.74
N GLN A 237 9.41 2.97 -15.73
CA GLN A 237 10.27 3.28 -14.57
C GLN A 237 9.54 4.08 -13.49
N THR A 238 8.35 4.62 -13.76
CA THR A 238 7.50 5.29 -12.75
C THR A 238 7.11 4.36 -11.57
N ILE A 239 7.29 3.04 -11.73
CA ILE A 239 7.10 2.04 -10.68
C ILE A 239 7.90 2.32 -9.41
N TYR A 240 9.09 2.95 -9.51
CA TYR A 240 9.92 3.24 -8.34
C TYR A 240 9.29 4.32 -7.46
N ILE A 241 8.78 5.40 -8.06
CA ILE A 241 8.08 6.47 -7.35
C ILE A 241 6.82 5.90 -6.71
N ASP A 242 6.08 5.12 -7.48
CA ASP A 242 4.84 4.49 -7.03
C ASP A 242 5.08 3.54 -5.83
N MET A 243 6.16 2.75 -5.84
CA MET A 243 6.58 1.93 -4.69
C MET A 243 6.91 2.79 -3.46
N ALA A 244 7.66 3.88 -3.63
CA ALA A 244 7.99 4.78 -2.53
C ALA A 244 6.73 5.43 -1.94
N ILE A 245 5.87 6.01 -2.79
CA ILE A 245 4.59 6.61 -2.38
C ILE A 245 3.70 5.58 -1.69
N SER A 246 3.57 4.37 -2.25
CA SER A 246 2.77 3.29 -1.66
C SER A 246 3.30 2.92 -0.27
N SER A 247 4.62 2.81 -0.10
CA SER A 247 5.24 2.53 1.20
C SER A 247 4.97 3.65 2.20
N VAL A 248 5.25 4.91 1.85
CA VAL A 248 5.06 6.08 2.71
C VAL A 248 3.60 6.26 3.12
N THR A 249 2.71 6.26 2.13
CA THR A 249 1.27 6.36 2.37
C THR A 249 0.83 5.21 3.24
N SER A 250 1.27 3.97 2.95
CA SER A 250 0.92 2.86 3.80
C SER A 250 1.37 3.15 5.25
N SER A 251 2.63 3.52 5.47
CA SER A 251 3.15 3.67 6.81
C SER A 251 2.41 4.73 7.63
N LYS A 252 2.07 5.87 7.02
CA LYS A 252 1.26 6.92 7.65
C LYS A 252 -0.06 6.40 8.22
N ILE A 253 -0.84 5.70 7.39
CA ILE A 253 -2.15 5.17 7.79
C ILE A 253 -2.01 4.19 8.97
N PHE A 254 -0.96 3.37 8.98
CA PHE A 254 -0.73 2.43 10.08
C PHE A 254 -0.43 3.16 11.39
N ARG A 255 0.40 4.20 11.35
CA ARG A 255 0.70 5.04 12.52
C ARG A 255 -0.56 5.72 13.05
N ASP A 256 -1.34 6.34 12.16
CA ASP A 256 -2.57 7.05 12.55
C ASP A 256 -3.57 6.10 13.22
N MET A 257 -3.76 4.89 12.67
CA MET A 257 -4.63 3.87 13.28
C MET A 257 -4.13 3.38 14.64
N LYS A 258 -2.81 3.29 14.84
CA LYS A 258 -2.24 2.77 16.08
C LYS A 258 -2.15 3.80 17.18
N LEU A 259 -1.78 5.03 16.86
CA LEU A 259 -1.66 6.11 17.83
C LEU A 259 -3.02 6.70 18.24
N GLY A 260 -4.13 6.12 17.75
CA GLY A 260 -5.48 6.58 18.07
C GLY A 260 -5.70 8.05 17.70
N ARG A 261 -5.00 8.53 16.66
CA ARG A 261 -5.19 9.90 16.20
C ARG A 261 -6.63 10.02 15.72
N PRO A 262 -7.38 11.05 16.17
CA PRO A 262 -8.78 11.23 15.78
C PRO A 262 -8.84 11.36 14.27
N GLY A 263 -9.24 10.26 13.66
CA GLY A 263 -9.08 10.02 12.26
C GLY A 263 -9.70 8.68 11.93
N LEU A 264 -10.59 8.71 10.95
CA LEU A 264 -11.05 7.58 10.14
C LEU A 264 -12.23 6.71 10.62
N PHE A 265 -12.46 6.47 11.92
CA PHE A 265 -13.60 5.62 12.35
C PHE A 265 -14.46 6.19 13.46
N ASP A 266 -13.95 7.18 14.19
CA ASP A 266 -14.74 7.90 15.18
C ASP A 266 -15.56 8.98 14.46
N GLY A 267 -16.57 8.53 13.73
CA GLY A 267 -17.68 9.42 13.39
C GLY A 267 -18.25 10.01 14.69
N PRO A 268 -18.77 11.24 14.69
CA PRO A 268 -19.24 11.95 15.89
C PRO A 268 -20.35 11.22 16.68
N GLU A 269 -20.90 10.12 16.16
CA GLU A 269 -21.89 9.30 16.85
C GLU A 269 -21.28 8.33 17.88
N LEU A 270 -20.03 7.88 17.71
CA LEU A 270 -19.42 6.90 18.64
C LEU A 270 -18.90 7.53 19.94
N SER A 271 -18.71 8.85 19.98
CA SER A 271 -18.35 9.55 21.22
C SER A 271 -19.53 9.73 22.19
N ASN A 272 -20.78 9.63 21.70
CA ASN A 272 -21.98 9.81 22.53
C ASN A 272 -22.56 8.49 23.06
N THR A 273 -22.27 7.37 22.42
CA THR A 273 -22.53 6.06 23.01
C THR A 273 -21.28 5.65 23.77
N GLY A 274 -21.31 5.49 25.09
CA GLY A 274 -20.18 5.07 25.95
C GLY A 274 -19.61 3.67 25.68
N ALA A 275 -19.54 3.25 24.41
CA ALA A 275 -19.05 1.98 23.90
C ALA A 275 -17.57 2.01 23.48
N ALA A 276 -16.93 3.19 23.42
CA ALA A 276 -15.50 3.32 23.13
C ALA A 276 -14.60 2.64 24.18
N SER A 277 -15.11 2.41 25.40
CA SER A 277 -14.40 1.63 26.44
C SER A 277 -14.39 0.11 26.19
N LYS A 278 -15.17 -0.40 25.23
CA LYS A 278 -15.31 -1.85 24.98
C LYS A 278 -14.55 -2.37 23.77
N LEU A 279 -13.85 -1.48 23.06
CA LEU A 279 -12.81 -1.85 22.09
C LEU A 279 -11.42 -1.89 22.74
N GLU A 280 -11.36 -2.07 24.07
CA GLU A 280 -10.26 -2.81 24.69
C GLU A 280 -10.15 -4.16 23.97
N PHE A 281 -9.25 -4.16 22.99
CA PHE A 281 -8.61 -5.34 22.46
C PHE A 281 -8.37 -6.28 23.64
N ILE A 282 -8.89 -7.50 23.54
CA ILE A 282 -8.67 -8.62 24.46
C ILE A 282 -7.17 -8.67 24.81
N ILE A 283 -6.80 -7.91 25.84
CA ILE A 283 -5.64 -8.15 26.67
C ILE A 283 -6.24 -9.11 27.68
N PRO A 284 -5.83 -10.40 27.69
CA PRO A 284 -6.26 -11.26 28.78
C PRO A 284 -5.95 -10.51 30.07
N PRO A 285 -6.93 -10.36 30.99
CA PRO A 285 -6.71 -9.62 32.22
C PRO A 285 -5.40 -10.12 32.81
N SER A 286 -4.42 -9.23 32.93
CA SER A 286 -3.21 -9.53 33.68
C SER A 286 -3.72 -9.94 35.04
N HIS A 287 -3.63 -11.24 35.35
CA HIS A 287 -3.97 -11.77 36.65
C HIS A 287 -3.23 -10.90 37.66
N ASN A 288 -3.98 -10.07 38.37
CA ASN A 288 -3.51 -9.52 39.62
C ASN A 288 -3.20 -10.74 40.48
N MET A 289 -1.91 -11.10 40.53
CA MET A 289 -1.38 -11.87 41.64
C MET A 289 -1.57 -10.98 42.86
N THR A 290 -2.74 -11.13 43.50
CA THR A 290 -2.91 -10.78 44.89
C THR A 290 -1.84 -11.56 45.65
N SER A 291 -0.77 -10.87 46.04
CA SER A 291 0.10 -11.34 47.10
C SER A 291 -0.70 -11.29 48.38
N SER A 292 -1.34 -12.40 48.71
CA SER A 292 -1.78 -12.70 50.06
C SER A 292 -0.91 -13.83 50.59
N GLU A 293 -0.36 -13.61 51.78
CA GLU A 293 0.18 -14.60 52.72
C GLU A 293 1.57 -15.16 52.38
N VAL A 294 2.62 -14.68 53.06
CA VAL A 294 3.09 -15.09 54.40
C VAL A 294 3.80 -13.91 55.08
#